data_AF-A0A9P8VZH2-F1
#
_entry.id   AF-A0A9P8VZH2-F1
#
_cell.length_a   1.000
_cell.length_b   1.000
_cell.length_c   1.000
_cell.angle_alpha   90.00
_cell.angle_beta   90.00
_cell.angle_gamma   90.00
#
_symmetry.space_group_name_H-M   'P 1'
#
loop_
_entity.id
_entity.type
_entity.pdbx_description
1 polymer ?
#
loop_
_entity_poly.entity_id
_entity_poly.type
_entity_poly.pdbx_seq_one_letter_code
_entity_poly.pdbx_strand_id
1 'polypeptide(L)'
;MTDQEAYDASWDIPSAQTIPYGRGLIYLANVDAQIRTAFNGTENLDSLALDLLSICRTSSSECTEDELLMLLEKYVGPEAVEEYNEVSAGGESVIQPVVGSLGPCFDVVKTNDTTPVYQWVPKEGKNQFK
;
A
#
# COMPACT_ATOMS: atom_id res chain seq x y z
N MET A 1 6.17 -3.79 16.03
CA MET A 1 6.40 -2.34 15.98
C MET A 1 5.27 -1.74 15.16
N THR A 2 4.39 -0.98 15.79
CA THR A 2 3.37 -0.18 15.09
C THR A 2 4.03 0.96 14.31
N ASP A 3 3.29 1.63 13.42
CA ASP A 3 3.84 2.80 12.73
C ASP A 3 4.15 3.96 13.69
N GLN A 4 3.34 4.13 14.74
CA GLN A 4 3.61 5.12 15.79
C GLN A 4 4.89 4.76 16.57
N GLU A 5 5.07 3.49 16.95
CA GLU A 5 6.30 3.03 17.63
C GLU A 5 7.54 3.22 16.74
N ALA A 6 7.39 3.02 15.42
CA ALA A 6 8.46 3.25 14.45
C ALA A 6 8.84 4.73 14.33
N TYR A 7 7.84 5.59 14.34
CA TYR A 7 8.03 7.04 14.38
C TYR A 7 8.75 7.47 15.66
N ASP A 8 8.31 6.99 16.82
CA ASP A 8 8.90 7.35 18.11
C ASP A 8 10.36 6.87 18.22
N ALA A 9 10.67 5.67 17.72
CA ALA A 9 12.01 5.08 17.74
C ALA A 9 12.95 5.64 16.65
N SER A 10 12.45 6.46 15.71
CA SER A 10 13.17 6.88 14.51
C SER A 10 14.48 7.64 14.77
N TRP A 11 14.58 8.31 15.93
CA TRP A 11 15.75 9.07 16.35
C TRP A 11 16.89 8.19 16.85
N ASP A 12 16.58 7.02 17.40
CA ASP A 12 17.54 6.08 17.99
C ASP A 12 17.84 4.91 17.05
N ILE A 13 16.87 4.52 16.22
CA ILE A 13 16.95 3.39 15.30
C ILE A 13 16.73 3.91 13.88
N PRO A 14 17.80 4.23 13.12
CA PRO A 14 17.66 4.78 11.77
C PRO A 14 16.82 3.92 10.82
N SER A 15 16.84 2.60 10.97
CA SER A 15 16.03 1.69 10.16
C SER A 15 14.53 1.76 10.48
N ALA A 16 14.14 2.19 11.69
CA ALA A 16 12.74 2.33 12.06
C ALA A 16 12.02 3.38 11.20
N GLN A 17 12.75 4.41 10.75
CA GLN A 17 12.24 5.42 9.81
C GLN A 17 11.67 4.81 8.54
N THR A 18 12.19 3.67 8.07
CA THR A 18 11.80 3.07 6.80
C THR A 18 10.61 2.13 6.88
N ILE A 19 10.20 1.74 8.09
CA ILE A 19 9.16 0.73 8.30
C ILE A 19 7.80 1.21 7.76
N PRO A 20 7.29 2.42 8.10
CA PRO A 20 6.02 2.88 7.57
C PRO A 20 6.06 3.05 6.03
N TYR A 21 7.18 3.49 5.46
CA TYR A 21 7.32 3.63 4.01
C TYR A 21 7.30 2.28 3.29
N GLY A 22 7.98 1.26 3.83
CA GLY A 22 7.97 -0.08 3.26
C GLY A 22 6.57 -0.72 3.31
N ARG A 23 5.86 -0.55 4.42
CA ARG A 23 4.46 -0.99 4.59
C ARG A 23 3.53 -0.28 3.61
N GLY A 24 3.58 1.05 3.61
CA GLY A 24 2.76 1.88 2.73
C GLY A 24 2.98 1.57 1.25
N LEU A 25 4.22 1.28 0.83
CA LEU A 25 4.51 0.88 -0.55
C LEU A 25 3.77 -0.41 -0.94
N ILE A 26 3.86 -1.46 -0.12
CA ILE A 26 3.23 -2.74 -0.43
C ILE A 26 1.70 -2.60 -0.40
N TYR A 27 1.18 -1.95 0.65
CA TYR A 27 -0.25 -1.72 0.81
C TYR A 27 -0.84 -0.93 -0.37
N LEU A 28 -0.25 0.21 -0.72
CA LEU A 28 -0.78 1.05 -1.81
C LEU A 28 -0.63 0.40 -3.19
N ALA A 29 0.40 -0.43 -3.42
CA ALA A 29 0.50 -1.22 -4.63
C ALA A 29 -0.61 -2.30 -4.73
N ASN A 30 -1.02 -2.87 -3.59
CA ASN A 30 -2.16 -3.76 -3.51
C ASN A 30 -3.47 -3.01 -3.79
N VAL A 31 -3.67 -1.85 -3.16
CA VAL A 31 -4.83 -0.98 -3.38
C VAL A 31 -4.95 -0.61 -4.86
N ASP A 32 -3.87 -0.19 -5.52
CA ASP A 32 -3.87 0.11 -6.96
C ASP A 32 -4.41 -1.06 -7.81
N ALA A 33 -3.91 -2.28 -7.57
CA ALA A 33 -4.35 -3.46 -8.29
C ALA A 33 -5.83 -3.79 -8.02
N GLN A 34 -6.28 -3.59 -6.79
CA GLN A 34 -7.68 -3.80 -6.40
C GLN A 34 -8.59 -2.77 -7.09
N ILE A 35 -8.24 -1.48 -7.08
CA ILE A 35 -9.00 -0.43 -7.77
C ILE A 35 -9.08 -0.71 -9.28
N ARG A 36 -7.94 -1.02 -9.91
CA ARG A 36 -7.94 -1.37 -11.34
C ARG A 36 -8.84 -2.57 -11.64
N THR A 37 -8.92 -3.54 -10.72
CA THR A 37 -9.81 -4.69 -10.88
C THR A 37 -11.27 -4.29 -10.72
N ALA A 38 -11.62 -3.55 -9.67
CA ALA A 38 -12.99 -3.10 -9.37
C ALA A 38 -13.58 -2.22 -10.48
N PHE A 39 -12.74 -1.41 -11.12
CA PHE A 39 -13.15 -0.45 -12.16
C PHE A 39 -12.76 -0.88 -13.58
N ASN A 40 -12.44 -2.15 -13.82
CA ASN A 40 -12.02 -2.66 -15.14
C ASN A 40 -10.90 -1.81 -15.81
N GLY A 41 -10.01 -1.25 -14.99
CA GLY A 41 -8.86 -0.45 -15.38
C GLY A 41 -9.16 1.02 -15.70
N THR A 42 -10.40 1.51 -15.52
CA THR A 42 -10.71 2.94 -15.74
C THR A 42 -10.30 3.84 -14.59
N GLU A 43 -10.20 3.28 -13.38
CA GLU A 43 -9.68 3.96 -12.18
C GLU A 43 -8.41 3.25 -11.68
N ASN A 44 -7.59 3.96 -10.90
CA ASN A 44 -6.36 3.45 -10.30
C ASN A 44 -6.06 4.21 -8.99
N LEU A 45 -4.90 3.97 -8.37
CA LEU A 45 -4.52 4.67 -7.15
C LEU A 45 -4.45 6.20 -7.31
N ASP A 46 -4.07 6.72 -8.47
CA ASP A 46 -4.02 8.16 -8.71
C ASP A 46 -5.41 8.79 -8.63
N SER A 47 -6.46 8.08 -9.05
CA SER A 47 -7.85 8.54 -8.91
C SER A 47 -8.19 8.81 -7.44
N LEU A 48 -7.87 7.86 -6.56
CA LEU A 48 -8.05 8.02 -5.11
C LEU A 48 -7.20 9.17 -4.57
N ALA A 49 -5.94 9.25 -4.97
CA ALA A 49 -5.03 10.30 -4.51
C ALA A 49 -5.49 11.71 -4.95
N LEU A 50 -6.06 11.84 -6.16
CA LEU A 50 -6.63 13.08 -6.67
C LEU A 50 -7.90 13.49 -5.92
N ASP A 51 -8.77 12.53 -5.57
CA ASP A 51 -9.93 12.78 -4.72
C ASP A 51 -9.49 13.27 -3.33
N LEU A 52 -8.52 12.59 -2.69
CA LEU A 52 -7.97 13.01 -1.40
C LEU A 52 -7.34 14.41 -1.49
N LEU A 53 -6.55 14.68 -2.53
CA LEU A 53 -5.95 15.98 -2.77
C LEU A 53 -7.00 17.09 -2.96
N SER A 54 -8.12 16.78 -3.60
CA SER A 54 -9.25 17.69 -3.77
C SER A 54 -9.88 18.08 -2.43
N ILE A 55 -10.07 17.10 -1.54
CA ILE A 55 -10.55 17.32 -0.16
C ILE A 55 -9.57 18.22 0.59
N CYS A 56 -8.29 17.84 0.63
CA CYS A 56 -7.24 18.58 1.32
C CYS A 56 -7.06 20.03 0.83
N ARG A 57 -7.36 20.31 -0.44
CA ARG A 57 -7.31 21.67 -1.01
C ARG A 57 -8.53 22.51 -0.68
N THR A 58 -9.69 21.90 -0.54
CA THR A 58 -10.95 22.59 -0.23
C THR A 58 -11.02 22.93 1.26
N SER A 59 -10.55 22.03 2.12
CA SER A 59 -10.56 22.19 3.57
C SER A 59 -9.33 21.52 4.16
N SER A 60 -8.31 22.30 4.49
CA SER A 60 -7.07 21.75 5.06
C SER A 60 -7.29 21.07 6.41
N SER A 61 -8.34 21.45 7.14
CA SER A 61 -8.77 20.78 8.38
C SER A 61 -9.42 19.41 8.14
N GLU A 62 -9.89 19.13 6.93
CA GLU A 62 -10.47 17.84 6.53
C GLU A 62 -9.40 16.89 5.97
N CYS A 63 -8.17 17.34 5.73
CA CYS A 63 -7.08 16.48 5.28
C CYS A 63 -6.59 15.54 6.41
N THR A 64 -7.41 14.55 6.73
CA THR A 64 -7.25 13.62 7.85
C THR A 64 -7.21 12.18 7.35
N GLU A 65 -6.79 11.27 8.24
CA GLU A 65 -6.81 9.83 7.98
C GLU A 65 -8.22 9.31 7.70
N ASP A 66 -9.25 9.86 8.36
CA ASP A 66 -10.64 9.45 8.16
C ASP A 66 -11.11 9.64 6.70
N GLU A 67 -10.65 10.69 6.01
CA GLU A 67 -10.97 10.91 4.60
C GLU A 67 -10.24 9.91 3.69
N LEU A 68 -9.01 9.52 4.04
CA LEU A 68 -8.33 8.43 3.34
C LEU A 68 -9.10 7.11 3.52
N LEU A 69 -9.51 6.78 4.74
CA LEU A 69 -10.27 5.55 5.03
C LEU A 69 -11.62 5.52 4.29
N MET A 70 -12.33 6.65 4.27
CA MET A 70 -13.56 6.79 3.49
C MET A 70 -13.34 6.52 1.99
N LEU A 71 -12.26 7.07 1.42
CA LEU A 71 -11.94 6.85 0.01
C LEU A 71 -11.50 5.42 -0.27
N LEU A 72 -10.76 4.78 0.63
CA LEU A 72 -10.40 3.37 0.51
C LEU A 72 -11.66 2.48 0.48
N GLU A 73 -12.61 2.74 1.38
CA GLU A 73 -13.90 2.04 1.38
C GLU A 73 -14.70 2.28 0.08
N LYS A 74 -14.71 3.52 -0.42
CA LYS A 74 -15.39 3.89 -1.68
C LYS A 74 -14.80 3.15 -2.89
N TYR A 75 -13.48 3.07 -2.99
CA TYR A 75 -12.78 2.60 -4.19
C TYR A 75 -12.52 1.08 -4.19
N VAL A 76 -12.38 0.48 -3.02
CA VAL A 76 -12.03 -0.94 -2.88
C VAL A 76 -13.12 -1.68 -2.12
N GLY A 77 -13.46 -1.18 -0.94
CA GLY A 77 -14.42 -1.81 -0.02
C GLY A 77 -13.92 -1.76 1.42
N PRO A 78 -14.75 -2.18 2.40
CA PRO A 78 -14.41 -2.16 3.81
C PRO A 78 -13.15 -2.99 4.15
N GLU A 79 -12.83 -4.01 3.35
CA GLU A 79 -11.62 -4.83 3.51
C GLU A 79 -10.33 -4.02 3.38
N ALA A 80 -10.31 -2.96 2.57
CA ALA A 80 -9.12 -2.11 2.43
C ALA A 80 -8.87 -1.28 3.69
N VAL A 81 -9.93 -0.90 4.40
CA VAL A 81 -9.86 -0.19 5.68
C VAL A 81 -9.39 -1.14 6.79
N GLU A 82 -9.90 -2.38 6.79
CA GLU A 82 -9.42 -3.43 7.71
C GLU A 82 -7.92 -3.70 7.51
N GLU A 83 -7.48 -3.91 6.26
CA GLU A 83 -6.07 -4.13 5.92
C GLU A 83 -5.20 -2.92 6.30
N TYR A 84 -5.66 -1.69 6.05
CA TYR A 84 -4.95 -0.48 6.47
C TYR A 84 -4.68 -0.46 7.98
N ASN A 85 -5.71 -0.72 8.78
CA ASN A 85 -5.61 -0.72 10.23
C ASN A 85 -4.67 -1.83 10.73
N GLU A 86 -4.73 -3.03 10.14
CA GLU A 86 -3.82 -4.13 10.48
C GLU A 86 -2.35 -3.79 10.18
N VAL A 87 -2.11 -3.17 9.02
CA VAL A 87 -0.77 -2.74 8.58
C VAL A 87 -0.20 -1.69 9.52
N SER A 88 -0.97 -0.66 9.84
CA SER A 88 -0.56 0.46 10.71
C SER A 88 -0.37 0.02 12.16
N ALA A 89 -1.19 -0.92 12.64
CA ALA A 89 -1.03 -1.56 13.95
C ALA A 89 0.24 -2.41 14.06
N GLY A 90 0.98 -2.59 12.96
CA GLY A 90 2.22 -3.35 12.94
C GLY A 90 2.05 -4.80 13.35
N GLY A 91 0.90 -5.39 12.98
CA GLY A 91 0.51 -6.76 13.31
C GLY A 91 1.51 -7.82 12.84
N GLU A 92 1.32 -9.06 13.29
CA GLU A 92 2.18 -10.20 12.93
C GLU A 92 2.01 -10.65 11.47
N SER A 93 0.96 -10.19 10.80
CA SER A 93 0.64 -10.54 9.41
C SER A 93 1.62 -9.89 8.44
N VAL A 94 2.34 -10.74 7.70
CA VAL A 94 3.15 -10.29 6.56
C VAL A 94 2.23 -9.80 5.45
N ILE A 95 2.39 -8.54 5.04
CA ILE A 95 1.68 -7.99 3.88
C ILE A 95 2.17 -8.72 2.63
N GLN A 96 1.28 -9.49 2.02
CA GLN A 96 1.59 -10.19 0.77
C GLN A 96 1.22 -9.27 -0.41
N PRO A 97 2.16 -8.97 -1.32
CA PRO A 97 1.82 -8.29 -2.56
C PRO A 97 0.82 -9.10 -3.38
N VAL A 98 -0.22 -8.45 -3.90
CA VAL A 98 -1.18 -9.02 -4.83
C VAL A 98 -0.52 -9.18 -6.21
N VAL A 99 -0.86 -10.24 -6.95
CA VAL A 99 -0.36 -10.43 -8.32
C VAL A 99 -0.77 -9.24 -9.19
N GLY A 100 0.20 -8.62 -9.86
CA GLY A 100 -0.04 -7.44 -10.70
C GLY A 100 -0.05 -6.09 -9.96
N SER A 101 0.29 -6.05 -8.67
CA SER A 101 0.47 -4.83 -7.86
C SER A 101 1.58 -3.89 -8.37
N LEU A 102 2.69 -4.44 -8.90
CA LEU A 102 3.70 -3.67 -9.65
C LEU A 102 3.53 -3.78 -11.18
N GLY A 103 2.33 -4.16 -11.63
CA GLY A 103 2.01 -4.33 -13.04
C GLY A 103 2.41 -5.71 -13.61
N PRO A 104 2.17 -5.92 -14.92
CA PRO A 104 2.20 -7.26 -15.54
C PRO A 104 3.60 -7.84 -15.73
N CYS A 105 4.65 -7.01 -15.56
CA CYS A 105 6.05 -7.38 -15.77
C CYS A 105 6.69 -8.06 -14.56
N PHE A 106 6.01 -8.11 -13.42
CA PHE A 106 6.51 -8.72 -12.18
C PHE A 106 5.65 -9.92 -11.79
N ASP A 107 6.30 -10.93 -11.23
CA ASP A 107 5.68 -12.00 -10.45
C ASP A 107 5.84 -11.71 -8.95
N VAL A 108 4.89 -12.19 -8.15
CA VAL A 108 5.03 -12.21 -6.69
C VAL A 108 5.46 -13.61 -6.28
N VAL A 109 6.64 -13.71 -5.68
CA VAL A 109 7.21 -14.99 -5.22
C VAL A 109 7.43 -14.98 -3.73
N LYS A 110 7.20 -16.12 -3.08
CA LYS A 110 7.58 -16.36 -1.69
C LYS A 110 9.03 -16.84 -1.67
N THR A 111 9.93 -16.12 -1.03
CA THR A 111 11.38 -16.37 -1.05
C THR A 111 11.90 -17.07 0.22
N ASN A 112 11.08 -17.16 1.27
CA ASN A 112 11.41 -17.87 2.50
C ASN A 112 10.16 -18.53 3.08
N ASP A 113 10.26 -19.81 3.44
CA ASP A 113 9.14 -20.59 3.98
C ASP A 113 9.04 -20.59 5.51
N THR A 114 10.14 -20.32 6.21
CA THR A 114 10.20 -20.30 7.69
C THR A 114 9.74 -18.96 8.24
N THR A 115 10.12 -17.87 7.56
CA THR A 115 9.60 -16.52 7.79
C THR A 115 9.10 -16.03 6.45
N PRO A 116 7.78 -16.01 6.20
CA PRO A 116 7.25 -15.67 4.89
C PRO A 116 7.77 -14.30 4.45
N VAL A 117 8.56 -14.29 3.38
CA VAL A 117 8.99 -13.07 2.68
C VAL A 117 8.46 -13.16 1.26
N TYR A 118 7.74 -12.14 0.84
CA TYR A 118 7.25 -12.02 -0.53
C TYR A 118 8.03 -10.94 -1.27
N GLN A 119 8.31 -11.18 -2.54
CA GLN A 119 9.09 -10.28 -3.36
C GLN A 119 8.49 -10.17 -4.77
N TRP A 120 8.52 -8.96 -5.32
CA TRP A 120 8.33 -8.76 -6.75
C TRP A 120 9.60 -9.13 -7.51
N VAL A 121 9.48 -10.09 -8.43
CA VAL A 121 10.57 -10.53 -9.29
C VAL A 121 10.21 -10.20 -10.74
N PRO A 122 11.08 -9.52 -11.51
CA PRO A 122 10.84 -9.28 -12.92
C PRO A 122 10.69 -10.61 -13.67
N LYS A 123 9.70 -10.70 -14.56
CA LYS A 123 9.58 -11.82 -15.49
C LYS A 123 10.78 -11.84 -16.43
N GLU A 124 11.43 -12.99 -16.58
CA GLU A 124 12.53 -13.15 -17.54
C GLU A 124 12.09 -12.71 -18.95
N GLY A 125 12.93 -11.91 -19.63
CA GLY A 125 12.70 -11.47 -21.00
C GLY A 125 11.93 -10.15 -21.19
N LYS A 126 11.62 -9.39 -20.12
CA LYS A 126 10.98 -8.07 -20.23
C LYS A 126 11.81 -6.93 -19.63
N ASN A 127 13.02 -6.70 -20.16
CA ASN A 127 13.56 -5.35 -20.22
C ASN A 127 12.73 -4.54 -21.22
N GLN A 128 11.55 -4.08 -20.78
CA GLN A 128 10.64 -3.25 -21.58
C GLN A 128 10.94 -1.75 -21.42
N PHE A 129 11.95 -1.37 -20.64
CA PHE A 129 12.49 -0.01 -20.62
C PHE A 129 13.46 0.14 -21.78
N LYS A 130 12.92 0.52 -22.95
CA LYS A 130 13.67 1.17 -24.03
C LYS A 130 13.40 2.65 -24.01
#